data_AF-A0A3R6G0D8-F1
#
_entry.id   AF-A0A3R6G0D8-F1
#
_cell.length_a   1.000
_cell.length_b   1.000
_cell.length_c   1.000
_cell.angle_alpha   90.00
_cell.angle_beta   90.00
_cell.angle_gamma   90.00
#
_symmetry.space_group_name_H-M   'P 1'
#
loop_
_entity.id
_entity.type
_entity.pdbx_description
1 polymer ?
#
loop_
_entity_poly.entity_id
_entity_poly.type
_entity_poly.pdbx_seq_one_letter_code
_entity_poly.pdbx_strand_id
1 'polypeptide(L)' 'MIVYHGSYCRVKRPELTFSREKLDFGKGFYITPIREQAERWSNIWYLKKQSI' A
#
# COMPACT_ATOMS: atom_id res chain seq x y z
N MET A 1 17.65 -0.16 5.37
CA MET A 1 16.65 0.91 5.54
C MET A 1 15.28 0.26 5.70
N ILE A 2 14.46 0.67 6.67
CA ILE A 2 13.10 0.16 6.87
C ILE A 2 12.11 1.09 6.14
N VAL A 3 11.12 0.52 5.46
CA VAL A 3 10.05 1.25 4.76
C VAL A 3 8.70 0.61 5.07
N TYR A 4 7.63 1.38 4.88
CA TYR A 4 6.27 1.00 5.25
C TYR A 4 5.34 1.15 4.06
N HIS A 5 4.43 0.19 3.90
CA HIS A 5 3.33 0.21 2.94
C HIS A 5 2.01 0.20 3.69
N GLY A 6 1.09 1.09 3.32
CA GLY A 6 -0.27 1.13 3.88
C GLY A 6 -1.26 0.40 2.98
N SER A 7 -1.97 -0.60 3.53
CA SER A 7 -3.00 -1.37 2.84
C SER A 7 -4.15 -1.70 3.77
N TYR A 8 -5.37 -1.82 3.23
CA TYR A 8 -6.54 -2.28 3.99
C TYR A 8 -6.46 -3.76 4.41
N CYS A 9 -5.53 -4.53 3.85
CA CYS A 9 -5.36 -5.94 4.15
C CYS A 9 -3.89 -6.28 4.40
N ARG A 10 -3.69 -7.35 5.18
CA ARG A 10 -2.35 -7.88 5.45
C ARG A 10 -1.81 -8.61 4.21
N VAL A 11 -0.68 -8.16 3.70
CA VAL A 11 0.06 -8.84 2.63
C VAL A 11 1.02 -9.85 3.26
N LYS A 12 0.71 -11.16 3.15
CA LYS A 12 1.56 -12.23 3.71
C LYS A 12 2.82 -12.49 2.88
N ARG A 13 2.72 -12.32 1.55
CA ARG A 13 3.80 -12.52 0.58
C ARG A 13 3.75 -11.37 -0.43
N PRO A 14 4.65 -10.38 -0.34
CA PRO A 14 4.66 -9.24 -1.26
C PRO A 14 5.16 -9.69 -2.63
N GLU A 15 4.33 -9.52 -3.65
CA GLU A 15 4.68 -9.78 -5.05
C GLU A 15 4.81 -8.46 -5.79
N LEU A 16 6.01 -8.16 -6.32
CA LEU A 16 6.31 -6.84 -6.90
C LEU A 16 5.95 -6.77 -8.39
N THR A 17 5.74 -7.91 -9.03
CA THR A 17 5.33 -7.98 -10.44
C THR A 17 3.84 -7.71 -10.64
N PHE A 18 3.07 -7.69 -9.55
CA PHE A 18 1.62 -7.53 -9.58
C PHE A 18 1.20 -6.06 -9.47
N SER A 19 0.80 -5.46 -10.59
CA SER A 19 -0.01 -4.23 -10.67
C SER A 19 -0.33 -3.93 -12.13
N ARG A 20 -1.03 -2.82 -12.39
CA ARG A 20 -1.12 -2.23 -13.75
C ARG A 20 0.27 -1.83 -14.25
N GLU A 21 0.48 -1.89 -15.56
CA GLU A 21 1.79 -1.58 -16.16
C GLU A 21 2.11 -0.08 -16.19
N LYS A 22 1.09 0.76 -16.39
CA LYS A 22 1.23 2.22 -16.50
C LYS A 22 0.85 2.89 -15.18
N LEU A 23 1.77 2.85 -14.23
CA LEU A 23 1.70 3.63 -12.98
C LEU A 23 2.86 4.63 -12.96
N ASP A 24 2.68 5.77 -12.30
CA ASP A 24 3.68 6.85 -12.24
C ASP A 24 5.04 6.39 -11.68
N PHE A 25 5.04 5.32 -10.87
CA PHE A 25 6.22 4.75 -10.23
C PHE A 25 6.45 3.27 -10.60
N GLY A 26 5.81 2.79 -11.67
CA GLY A 26 5.91 1.39 -12.09
C GLY A 26 5.20 0.40 -11.16
N LYS A 27 5.55 -0.88 -11.29
CA LYS A 27 4.89 -1.98 -10.56
C LYS A 27 5.40 -2.11 -9.12
N GLY A 28 4.52 -2.55 -8.22
CA GLY A 28 4.86 -2.84 -6.82
C GLY A 28 4.05 -2.03 -5.80
N PHE A 29 4.65 -1.83 -4.63
CA PHE A 29 3.99 -1.18 -3.50
C PHE A 29 4.38 0.28 -3.40
N TYR A 30 3.39 1.13 -3.11
CA TYR A 30 3.65 2.50 -2.69
C TYR A 30 4.19 2.47 -1.24
N ILE A 31 5.40 3.01 -1.04
CA ILE A 31 6.13 2.91 0.22
C ILE A 31 6.54 4.30 0.74
N THR A 32 6.76 4.39 2.05
CA THR A 32 7.28 5.59 2.73
C THR A 32 8.19 5.17 3.89
N PRO A 33 9.25 5.92 4.22
CA PRO A 33 10.01 5.69 5.46
C PRO A 33 9.26 6.16 6.72
N ILE A 34 8.14 6.90 6.59
CA ILE A 34 7.36 7.46 7.68
C ILE A 34 6.20 6.51 8.03
N ARG A 35 6.29 5.81 9.17
CA ARG A 35 5.30 4.81 9.58
C ARG A 35 3.89 5.40 9.72
N GLU A 36 3.78 6.56 10.34
CA GLU A 36 2.51 7.25 10.61
C GLU A 36 1.77 7.60 9.31
N GLN A 37 2.51 7.87 8.24
CA GLN A 37 1.95 8.12 6.92
C GLN A 37 1.35 6.84 6.31
N ALA A 38 2.06 5.70 6.41
CA ALA A 38 1.54 4.42 5.94
C ALA A 38 0.29 3.97 6.73
N GLU A 39 0.24 4.21 8.03
CA GLU A 39 -0.93 3.93 8.88
C GLU A 39 -2.15 4.76 8.47
N ARG A 40 -1.97 6.06 8.20
CA ARG A 40 -3.04 6.92 7.68
C ARG A 40 -3.59 6.41 6.35
N TRP A 41 -2.71 5.99 5.43
CA TRP A 41 -3.13 5.38 4.17
C TRP A 41 -3.95 4.10 4.39
N SER A 42 -3.48 3.21 5.26
CA SER A 42 -4.19 1.98 5.64
C SER A 42 -5.62 2.26 6.11
N ASN A 43 -5.79 3.24 7.01
CA ASN A 43 -7.09 3.61 7.55
C ASN A 43 -8.04 4.17 6.48
N ILE A 44 -7.56 5.01 5.57
CA ILE A 44 -8.35 5.53 4.44
C ILE A 44 -8.85 4.38 3.57
N TRP A 45 -7.97 3.45 3.21
CA TRP A 45 -8.34 2.30 2.39
C TRP A 45 -9.31 1.35 3.09
N TYR A 46 -9.12 1.13 4.39
CA TYR A 46 -10.02 0.29 5.19
C TYR A 46 -11.44 0.84 5.22
N LEU A 47 -11.60 2.16 5.46
CA LEU A 47 -12.92 2.81 5.43
C LEU A 47 -13.56 2.73 4.03
N LYS A 48 -12.81 3.03 2.97
CA LYS A 48 -13.31 2.94 1.59
C LYS A 48 -13.79 1.54 1.20
N LYS A 49 -13.17 0.48 1.75
CA LYS A 49 -13.54 -0.91 1.47
C LYS A 49 -14.80 -1.38 2.20
N GLN A 50 -15.18 -0.74 3.31
CA GLN A 50 -16.42 -1.06 4.04
C GLN A 50 -17.65 -0.37 3.47
N SER A 51 -17.48 0.73 2.72
CA SER A 51 -18.57 1.49 2.12
C SER A 51 -19.05 0.93 0.77
N ILE A 52 -18.61 -0.27 0.39
CA ILE A 52 -18.95 -0.97 -0.87
C ILE A 52 -19.47 -2.36 -0.53
#